data_AF-A0A529HCY9-F1
#
_entry.id   AF-A0A529HCY9-F1
#
_cell.length_a   1.000
_cell.length_b   1.000
_cell.length_c   1.000
_cell.angle_alpha   90.00
_cell.angle_beta   90.00
_cell.angle_gamma   90.00
#
_symmetry.space_group_name_H-M   'P 1'
#
loop_
_entity.id
_entity.type
_entity.pdbx_description
1 polymer ?
#
loop_
_entity_poly.entity_id
_entity_poly.type
_entity_poly.pdbx_seq_one_letter_code
_entity_poly.pdbx_strand_id
1 'polypeptide(L)'
;MEGVTHVVHCAALNNDRGASEPDYLAANGALTGLLARAAAALASGRFLYLSSIRAVVGPDFSGTIDEATVPAPQDAYGRSKRDGEIRTLDAYRSAGRSDAAVLRLPPVHGEGMKGNLATLMRLADSA
;
A
#
# COMPACT_ATOMS: atom_id res chain seq x y z
N MET A 1 11.10 7.36 -17.34
CA MET A 1 9.63 7.45 -17.26
C MET A 1 9.17 8.49 -18.29
N GLU A 2 9.32 8.19 -19.57
CA GLU A 2 9.01 9.17 -20.63
C GLU A 2 7.50 9.30 -20.84
N GLY A 3 7.01 10.54 -20.98
CA GLY A 3 5.59 10.83 -21.19
C GLY A 3 4.66 10.60 -19.97
N VAL A 4 5.20 10.13 -18.83
CA VAL A 4 4.40 9.87 -17.62
C VAL A 4 4.21 11.15 -16.82
N THR A 5 2.96 11.59 -16.65
CA THR A 5 2.63 12.73 -15.79
C THR A 5 2.21 12.30 -14.39
N HIS A 6 1.47 11.21 -14.25
CA HIS A 6 0.94 10.72 -12.98
C HIS A 6 1.25 9.24 -12.79
N VAL A 7 1.38 8.80 -11.55
CA VAL A 7 1.61 7.40 -11.20
C VAL A 7 0.56 6.94 -10.21
N VAL A 8 -0.07 5.81 -10.49
CA VAL A 8 -0.87 5.05 -9.52
C VAL A 8 -0.16 3.73 -9.28
N HIS A 9 0.49 3.61 -8.13
CA HIS A 9 1.31 2.45 -7.77
C HIS A 9 0.45 1.40 -7.06
N CYS A 10 -0.11 0.50 -7.88
CA CYS A 10 -0.93 -0.63 -7.42
C CYS A 10 -0.13 -1.91 -7.16
N ALA A 11 1.12 -1.98 -7.63
CA ALA A 11 1.92 -3.20 -7.55
C ALA A 11 2.40 -3.42 -6.11
N ALA A 12 2.06 -4.57 -5.54
CA ALA A 12 2.49 -5.01 -4.22
C ALA A 12 2.37 -6.53 -4.13
N LEU A 13 3.25 -7.16 -3.35
CA LEU A 13 3.05 -8.52 -2.89
C LEU A 13 1.95 -8.52 -1.83
N ASN A 14 0.89 -9.29 -2.06
CA ASN A 14 -0.31 -9.31 -1.21
C ASN A 14 -0.69 -10.73 -0.81
N ASN A 15 -0.62 -11.01 0.51
CA ASN A 15 -1.16 -12.22 1.13
C ASN A 15 -0.77 -13.52 0.40
N ASP A 16 0.46 -13.56 -0.10
CA ASP A 16 1.03 -14.72 -0.78
C ASP A 16 1.49 -15.71 0.29
N ARG A 17 1.00 -16.96 0.21
CA ARG A 17 1.26 -18.02 1.21
C ARG A 17 2.73 -18.43 1.29
N GLY A 18 3.54 -18.11 0.29
CA GLY A 18 4.96 -18.44 0.25
C GLY A 18 5.92 -17.29 0.61
N ALA A 19 5.41 -16.07 0.78
CA ALA A 19 6.25 -14.89 0.93
C ALA A 19 6.78 -14.72 2.36
N SER A 20 8.09 -14.57 2.49
CA SER A 20 8.76 -14.22 3.75
C SER A 20 8.67 -12.71 4.02
N GLU A 21 8.94 -12.29 5.26
CA GLU A 21 9.00 -10.87 5.60
C GLU A 21 10.03 -10.08 4.75
N PRO A 22 11.24 -10.61 4.49
CA PRO A 22 12.16 -10.00 3.52
C PRO A 22 11.57 -9.80 2.13
N ASP A 23 10.79 -10.76 1.61
CA ASP A 23 10.17 -10.63 0.28
C ASP A 23 9.15 -9.49 0.26
N TYR A 24 8.35 -9.39 1.33
CA TYR A 24 7.42 -8.27 1.51
C TYR A 24 8.16 -6.93 1.59
N LEU A 25 9.22 -6.83 2.40
CA LEU A 25 10.02 -5.61 2.52
C LEU A 25 10.70 -5.22 1.20
N ALA A 26 11.20 -6.20 0.45
CA ALA A 26 11.78 -5.95 -0.87
C ALA A 26 10.73 -5.41 -1.85
N ALA A 27 9.60 -6.10 -1.98
CA ALA A 27 8.56 -5.75 -2.95
C ALA A 27 7.78 -4.48 -2.57
N ASN A 28 7.26 -4.41 -1.34
CA ASN A 28 6.33 -3.36 -0.92
C ASN A 28 7.04 -2.14 -0.34
N GLY A 29 8.26 -2.32 0.15
CA GLY A 29 9.10 -1.29 0.72
C GLY A 29 10.13 -0.75 -0.26
N ALA A 30 11.16 -1.56 -0.55
CA ALA A 30 12.32 -1.12 -1.33
C ALA A 30 11.97 -0.75 -2.78
N LEU A 31 11.25 -1.61 -3.51
CA LEU A 31 10.85 -1.31 -4.90
C LEU A 31 9.85 -0.14 -4.98
N THR A 32 8.92 -0.03 -4.03
CA THR A 32 8.04 1.14 -3.90
C THR A 32 8.85 2.43 -3.74
N GLY A 33 9.83 2.44 -2.83
CA GLY A 33 10.69 3.61 -2.62
C GLY A 33 11.55 3.96 -3.85
N LEU A 34 12.04 2.95 -4.59
CA LEU A 34 12.76 3.16 -5.85
C LEU A 34 11.87 3.82 -6.90
N LEU A 35 10.65 3.32 -7.09
CA LEU A 35 9.69 3.88 -8.03
C LEU A 35 9.29 5.31 -7.63
N ALA A 36 9.02 5.55 -6.33
CA ALA A 36 8.68 6.87 -5.82
C ALA A 36 9.81 7.89 -6.07
N ARG A 37 11.08 7.50 -5.85
CA ARG A 37 12.23 8.37 -6.17
C ARG A 37 12.32 8.69 -7.65
N ALA A 38 12.15 7.69 -8.51
CA ALA A 38 12.16 7.90 -9.96
C ALA A 38 11.02 8.83 -10.40
N ALA A 39 9.81 8.64 -9.86
CA ALA A 39 8.66 9.47 -10.16
C ALA A 39 8.83 10.91 -9.65
N ALA A 40 9.35 11.10 -8.44
CA ALA A 40 9.61 12.42 -7.89
C ALA A 40 10.59 13.24 -8.75
N ALA A 41 11.57 12.57 -9.37
CA ALA A 41 12.56 13.19 -10.25
C ALA A 41 12.07 13.42 -11.69
N LEU A 42 11.22 12.52 -12.22
CA LEU A 42 10.94 12.46 -13.66
C LEU A 42 9.49 12.75 -14.05
N ALA A 43 8.51 12.50 -13.17
CA ALA A 43 7.09 12.70 -13.49
C ALA A 43 6.61 14.06 -12.99
N SER A 44 5.90 14.83 -13.82
CA SER A 44 5.51 16.21 -13.47
C SER A 44 4.31 16.34 -12.54
N GLY A 45 3.51 15.28 -12.37
CA GLY A 45 2.28 15.28 -11.60
C GLY A 45 2.33 14.35 -10.39
N ARG A 46 1.14 13.90 -9.95
CA ARG A 46 0.96 13.21 -8.66
C ARG A 46 1.42 11.76 -8.65
N PHE A 47 1.74 11.29 -7.45
CA PHE A 47 2.01 9.88 -7.16
C PHE A 47 1.03 9.35 -6.11
N LEU A 48 0.24 8.35 -6.48
CA LEU A 48 -0.70 7.70 -5.60
C LEU A 48 -0.16 6.32 -5.23
N TYR A 49 0.25 6.16 -3.97
CA TYR A 49 0.62 4.87 -3.42
C TYR A 49 -0.58 4.21 -2.76
N LEU A 50 -0.96 3.02 -3.24
CA LEU A 50 -1.98 2.22 -2.58
C LEU A 50 -1.36 1.47 -1.40
N SER A 51 -1.46 2.03 -0.21
CA SER A 51 -1.11 1.38 1.06
C SER A 51 -2.26 0.49 1.55
N SER A 52 -2.29 0.17 2.85
CA SER A 52 -3.33 -0.64 3.48
C SER A 52 -3.58 -0.16 4.90
N ILE A 53 -4.79 -0.36 5.42
CA ILE A 53 -5.07 -0.24 6.86
C ILE A 53 -4.14 -1.14 7.71
N ARG A 54 -3.59 -2.22 7.14
CA ARG A 54 -2.59 -3.08 7.79
C ARG A 54 -1.26 -2.39 8.08
N ALA A 55 -0.97 -1.28 7.39
CA ALA A 55 0.19 -0.43 7.72
C ALA A 55 0.04 0.28 9.06
N VAL A 56 -1.17 0.33 9.61
CA VAL A 56 -1.50 1.01 10.87
C VAL A 56 -1.82 0.02 11.97
N VAL A 57 -2.66 -0.98 11.71
CA VAL A 57 -3.15 -1.91 12.74
C VAL A 57 -3.18 -3.35 12.26
N GLY A 58 -3.08 -4.31 13.17
CA GLY A 58 -3.18 -5.73 12.83
C GLY A 58 -4.61 -6.28 12.77
N PRO A 59 -4.76 -7.60 12.54
CA PRO A 59 -6.04 -8.26 12.30
C PRO A 59 -7.05 -8.14 13.43
N ASP A 60 -6.58 -8.08 14.68
CA ASP A 60 -7.43 -8.11 15.87
C ASP A 60 -7.78 -6.72 16.40
N PHE A 61 -7.45 -5.66 15.66
CA PHE A 61 -7.80 -4.30 16.05
C PHE A 61 -9.31 -4.06 15.98
N SER A 62 -9.85 -3.46 17.05
CA SER A 62 -11.25 -3.03 17.14
C SER A 62 -11.29 -1.53 17.42
N GLY A 63 -11.99 -0.78 16.57
CA GLY A 63 -12.14 0.66 16.69
C GLY A 63 -12.13 1.35 15.33
N THR A 64 -12.17 2.68 15.36
CA THR A 64 -12.04 3.52 14.17
C THR A 64 -10.57 3.80 13.88
N ILE A 65 -10.19 3.74 12.61
CA ILE A 65 -8.87 4.15 12.12
C ILE A 65 -9.05 5.47 11.39
N ASP A 66 -8.23 6.46 11.73
CA ASP A 66 -8.14 7.77 11.08
C ASP A 66 -6.68 8.12 10.77
N GLU A 67 -6.44 9.30 10.20
CA GLU A 67 -5.10 9.79 9.87
C GLU A 67 -4.22 10.05 11.10
N ALA A 68 -4.83 10.29 12.27
CA ALA A 68 -4.13 10.53 13.54
C ALA A 68 -3.76 9.21 14.26
N THR A 69 -4.33 8.09 13.85
CA THR A 69 -4.08 6.78 14.44
C THR A 69 -2.60 6.41 14.27
N VAL A 70 -1.91 6.22 15.41
CA VAL A 70 -0.47 5.91 15.44
C VAL A 70 -0.22 4.53 14.80
N PRO A 71 0.61 4.44 13.76
CA PRO A 71 0.88 3.17 13.11
C PRO A 71 1.65 2.18 14.00
N ALA A 72 1.06 1.00 14.22
CA ALA A 72 1.61 -0.15 14.93
C ALA A 72 1.27 -1.46 14.18
N PRO A 73 1.83 -1.69 12.97
CA PRO A 73 1.57 -2.89 12.18
C PRO A 73 2.05 -4.17 12.90
N GLN A 74 1.24 -5.23 12.87
CA GLN A 74 1.47 -6.45 13.66
C GLN A 74 1.94 -7.65 12.81
N ASP A 75 1.77 -7.60 11.48
CA ASP A 75 2.20 -8.65 10.56
C ASP A 75 3.23 -8.14 9.52
N ALA A 76 3.88 -9.08 8.83
CA ALA A 76 4.95 -8.77 7.86
C ALA A 76 4.44 -7.92 6.69
N TYR A 77 3.22 -8.20 6.22
CA TYR A 77 2.58 -7.43 5.16
C TYR A 77 2.39 -5.97 5.60
N GLY A 78 1.78 -5.74 6.76
CA GLY A 78 1.56 -4.42 7.35
C GLY A 78 2.86 -3.65 7.57
N ARG A 79 3.89 -4.29 8.12
CA ARG A 79 5.23 -3.69 8.26
C ARG A 79 5.80 -3.26 6.91
N SER A 80 5.66 -4.09 5.88
CA SER A 80 6.13 -3.76 4.53
C SER A 80 5.35 -2.61 3.87
N LYS A 81 4.02 -2.54 4.07
CA LYS A 81 3.21 -1.43 3.55
C LYS A 81 3.60 -0.14 4.23
N ARG A 82 3.82 -0.16 5.56
CA ARG A 82 4.29 0.97 6.35
C ARG A 82 5.67 1.47 5.90
N ASP A 83 6.62 0.57 5.67
CA ASP A 83 7.93 0.92 5.11
C ASP A 83 7.79 1.58 3.73
N GLY A 84 6.90 1.08 2.88
CA GLY A 84 6.54 1.73 1.61
C GLY A 84 5.97 3.14 1.76
N GLU A 85 5.13 3.40 2.78
CA GLU A 85 4.63 4.75 3.08
C GLU A 85 5.79 5.71 3.41
N ILE A 86 6.67 5.30 4.33
CA ILE A 86 7.80 6.09 4.80
C ILE A 86 8.70 6.44 3.61
N ARG A 87 9.11 5.44 2.83
CA ARG A 87 10.02 5.63 1.69
C ARG A 87 9.41 6.49 0.59
N THR A 88 8.11 6.37 0.33
CA THR A 88 7.41 7.21 -0.66
C THR A 88 7.42 8.68 -0.22
N LEU A 89 7.01 8.93 1.02
CA LEU A 89 6.95 10.29 1.56
C LEU A 89 8.35 10.91 1.68
N ASP A 90 9.36 10.14 2.08
CA ASP A 90 10.73 10.61 2.15
C ASP A 90 11.30 10.91 0.75
N ALA A 91 11.04 10.07 -0.25
CA ALA A 91 11.46 10.30 -1.62
C ALA A 91 10.94 11.63 -2.18
N TYR A 92 9.66 11.92 -1.97
CA TYR A 92 9.04 13.17 -2.42
C TYR A 92 9.54 14.37 -1.60
N ARG A 93 9.65 14.24 -0.28
CA ARG A 93 10.20 15.30 0.59
C ARG A 93 11.63 15.66 0.20
N SER A 94 12.48 14.67 -0.06
CA SER A 94 13.87 14.88 -0.50
C SER A 94 13.97 15.53 -1.88
N ALA A 95 12.95 15.39 -2.73
CA ALA A 95 12.85 16.08 -4.01
C ALA A 95 12.20 17.48 -3.91
N GLY A 96 11.85 17.95 -2.70
CA GLY A 96 11.17 19.22 -2.49
C GLY A 96 9.72 19.23 -2.97
N ARG A 97 9.07 18.06 -3.03
CA ARG A 97 7.72 17.88 -3.56
C ARG A 97 6.75 17.31 -2.53
N SER A 98 5.47 17.66 -2.68
CA SER A 98 4.38 17.30 -1.75
C SER A 98 3.17 16.68 -2.45
N ASP A 99 3.33 16.26 -3.70
CA ASP A 99 2.27 15.73 -4.56
C ASP A 99 2.21 14.20 -4.60
N ALA A 100 2.83 13.54 -3.62
CA ALA A 100 2.56 12.15 -3.29
C ALA A 100 1.40 12.04 -2.28
N ALA A 101 0.52 11.07 -2.51
CA ALA A 101 -0.53 10.68 -1.57
C ALA A 101 -0.44 9.17 -1.28
N VAL A 102 -0.61 8.83 -0.01
CA VAL A 102 -0.62 7.45 0.49
C VAL A 102 -2.03 7.11 0.91
N LEU A 103 -2.63 6.11 0.26
CA LEU A 103 -4.02 5.71 0.51
C LEU A 103 -4.05 4.40 1.30
N ARG A 104 -4.45 4.45 2.57
CA ARG A 104 -4.58 3.26 3.44
C ARG A 104 -5.90 2.57 3.18
N LEU A 105 -5.95 1.74 2.14
CA LEU A 105 -7.20 1.13 1.73
C LEU A 105 -7.65 0.01 2.70
N PRO A 106 -8.95 -0.07 3.02
CA PRO A 106 -9.54 -1.27 3.61
C PRO A 106 -9.62 -2.39 2.56
N PRO A 107 -10.11 -3.60 2.91
CA PRO A 107 -10.42 -4.62 1.91
C PRO A 107 -11.35 -4.06 0.82
N VAL A 108 -10.81 -3.91 -0.40
CA VAL A 108 -11.54 -3.41 -1.57
C VAL A 108 -12.31 -4.56 -2.20
N HIS A 109 -13.58 -4.35 -2.54
CA HIS A 109 -14.45 -5.33 -3.20
C HIS A 109 -15.04 -4.77 -4.50
N GLY A 110 -15.44 -5.69 -5.38
CA GLY A 110 -16.01 -5.35 -6.69
C GLY A 110 -15.91 -6.52 -7.66
N GLU A 111 -16.31 -6.28 -8.90
CA GLU A 111 -16.21 -7.25 -9.98
C GLU A 111 -14.77 -7.80 -10.11
N GLY A 112 -14.63 -9.12 -10.25
CA GLY A 112 -13.32 -9.76 -10.43
C GLY A 112 -12.46 -9.89 -9.17
N MET A 113 -12.94 -9.50 -7.98
CA MET A 113 -12.17 -9.66 -6.74
C MET A 113 -11.86 -11.14 -6.43
N LYS A 114 -10.74 -11.37 -5.76
CA LYS A 114 -10.25 -12.70 -5.34
C LYS A 114 -10.07 -12.75 -3.82
N GLY A 115 -9.70 -13.91 -3.31
CA GLY A 115 -9.35 -14.10 -1.90
C GLY A 115 -10.56 -14.21 -0.97
N ASN A 116 -10.33 -13.93 0.32
CA ASN A 116 -11.30 -14.25 1.38
C ASN A 116 -12.62 -13.48 1.25
N LEU A 117 -12.59 -12.20 0.88
CA LEU A 117 -13.82 -11.41 0.73
C LEU A 117 -14.68 -11.90 -0.43
N ALA A 118 -14.05 -12.35 -1.53
CA ALA A 118 -14.75 -13.01 -2.62
C ALA A 118 -15.43 -14.32 -2.20
N THR A 119 -14.76 -15.11 -1.37
CA THR A 119 -15.34 -16.33 -0.79
C THR A 119 -16.49 -16.03 0.16
N LEU A 120 -16.36 -15.00 1.01
CA LEU A 120 -17.42 -14.58 1.92
C LEU A 120 -18.65 -14.06 1.18
N MET A 121 -18.48 -13.27 0.12
CA MET A 121 -19.61 -12.79 -0.68
C MET A 121 -20.33 -13.95 -1.39
N ARG A 122 -19.60 -14.91 -1.98
CA ARG A 122 -20.22 -16.12 -2.55
C ARG A 122 -20.99 -16.94 -1.52
N LEU A 123 -20.50 -17.01 -0.27
CA LEU A 123 -21.19 -17.70 0.81
C LEU A 123 -22.46 -16.96 1.23
N ALA A 124 -22.41 -15.63 1.34
CA ALA A 124 -23.57 -14.81 1.68
C ALA A 124 -24.66 -14.90 0.61
N ASP A 125 -24.27 -14.97 -0.68
CA ASP A 125 -25.19 -15.12 -1.82
C ASP A 125 -25.77 -16.54 -1.96
N SER A 126 -25.35 -17.50 -1.13
CA SER A 126 -25.84 -18.89 -1.15
C SER A 126 -27.01 -19.16 -0.18
N ALA A 127 -27.43 -18.13 0.58
CA ALA A 127 -28.61 -18.15 1.43
C ALA A 127 -29.84 -17.62 0.70
#